data_AF-A0A8T5PHI6-F1
#
_entry.id   AF-A0A8T5PHI6-F1
#
_cell.length_a   1.000
_cell.length_b   1.000
_cell.length_c   1.000
_cell.angle_alpha   90.00
_cell.angle_beta   90.00
_cell.angle_gamma   90.00
#
_symmetry.space_group_name_H-M   'P 1'
#
loop_
_entity.id
_entity.type
_entity.pdbx_description
1 polymer ?
#
loop_
_entity_poly.entity_id
_entity_poly.type
_entity_poly.pdbx_seq_one_letter_code
_entity_poly.pdbx_strand_id
1 'polypeptide(L)' 'MKIDFYIHGLWILAALFFLIASMIAGNVEYTLGTTTESYILSILLAFVLFLIATMLIAYSAINAIREEI' A
#
# COMPACT_ATOMS: atom_id res chain seq x y z
N MET A 1 12.09 19.44 -12.53
CA MET A 1 10.98 18.85 -11.75
C MET A 1 11.26 19.12 -10.29
N LYS A 2 10.36 19.84 -9.60
CA LYS A 2 10.52 20.11 -8.17
C LYS A 2 9.92 18.93 -7.40
N ILE A 3 10.66 18.38 -6.44
CA ILE A 3 10.13 17.30 -5.60
C ILE A 3 9.25 17.93 -4.53
N ASP A 4 7.97 17.60 -4.58
CA ASP A 4 6.97 17.95 -3.56
C ASP A 4 6.61 16.72 -2.72
N PHE A 5 6.65 16.85 -1.39
CA PHE A 5 6.35 15.77 -0.46
C PHE A 5 4.90 15.28 -0.55
N TYR A 6 3.94 16.18 -0.75
CA TYR A 6 2.51 15.88 -0.84
C TYR A 6 2.11 15.20 -2.15
N ILE A 7 3.03 15.12 -3.11
CA ILE A 7 2.85 14.37 -4.37
C ILE A 7 3.78 13.16 -4.38
N HIS A 8 5.09 13.40 -4.42
CA HIS A 8 6.11 12.37 -4.57
C HIS A 8 6.29 11.56 -3.29
N GLY A 9 6.25 12.21 -2.13
CA GLY A 9 6.36 11.55 -0.83
C GLY A 9 5.18 10.61 -0.55
N LEU A 10 3.95 11.06 -0.83
CA LEU A 10 2.76 10.20 -0.73
C LEU A 10 2.80 9.03 -1.71
N TRP A 11 3.30 9.23 -2.92
CA TRP A 11 3.45 8.16 -3.91
C TRP A 11 4.49 7.11 -3.48
N ILE A 12 5.64 7.54 -2.96
CA ILE A 12 6.67 6.63 -2.40
C ILE A 12 6.11 5.87 -1.20
N LEU A 13 5.38 6.56 -0.31
CA LEU A 13 4.78 5.93 0.85
C LEU A 13 3.75 4.87 0.45
N ALA A 14 2.91 5.16 -0.56
CA ALA A 14 1.98 4.19 -1.12
C ALA A 14 2.71 2.94 -1.65
N ALA A 15 3.80 3.12 -2.40
CA ALA A 15 4.59 2.00 -2.92
C ALA A 15 5.14 1.10 -1.80
N LEU A 16 5.55 1.68 -0.67
CA LEU A 16 5.98 0.92 0.51
C LEU A 16 4.83 0.09 1.11
N PHE A 17 3.64 0.67 1.23
CA PHE A 17 2.47 -0.06 1.70
C PHE A 17 2.08 -1.20 0.75
N PHE A 18 2.12 -0.98 -0.57
CA PHE A 18 1.91 -2.03 -1.58
C PHE A 18 2.93 -3.17 -1.41
N LEU A 19 4.22 -2.84 -1.26
CA LEU A 19 5.27 -3.84 -1.09
C LEU A 19 5.04 -4.71 0.15
N ILE A 20 4.79 -4.08 1.31
CA ILE A 20 4.57 -4.81 2.56
C ILE A 20 3.31 -5.69 2.46
N ALA A 21 2.22 -5.15 1.90
CA ALA A 21 0.99 -5.91 1.69
C ALA A 21 1.20 -7.14 0.78
N SER A 22 1.93 -6.97 -0.33
CA SER A 22 2.29 -8.06 -1.24
C SER A 22 3.18 -9.11 -0.58
N MET A 23 4.13 -8.70 0.26
CA MET A 23 4.98 -9.64 1.01
C MET A 23 4.16 -10.46 2.01
N ILE A 24 3.22 -9.82 2.72
CA ILE A 24 2.33 -10.52 3.67
C ILE A 24 1.46 -11.51 2.90
N ALA A 25 0.82 -11.09 1.81
CA ALA A 25 -0.02 -11.97 1.00
C ALA A 25 0.77 -13.13 0.38
N GLY A 26 1.96 -12.87 -0.16
CA GLY A 26 2.81 -13.90 -0.78
C GLY A 26 3.44 -14.88 0.23
N ASN A 27 3.72 -14.44 1.45
CA ASN A 27 4.27 -15.33 2.50
C ASN A 27 3.26 -16.40 2.97
N VAL A 28 1.96 -16.13 2.80
CA VAL A 28 0.90 -17.11 3.07
C VAL A 28 1.00 -18.32 2.15
N GLU A 29 1.49 -18.16 0.92
CA GLU A 29 1.74 -19.28 -0.01
C GLU A 29 3.03 -20.04 0.30
N TYR A 30 4.02 -19.38 0.91
CA TYR A 30 5.35 -19.96 1.14
C TYR A 30 5.42 -20.87 2.38
N THR A 31 4.52 -20.70 3.35
CA THR A 31 4.57 -21.40 4.64
C THR A 31 3.65 -22.61 4.68
N LEU A 32 4.20 -23.81 4.41
CA LEU A 32 3.56 -25.10 4.70
C LEU A 32 3.30 -25.22 6.20
N GLY A 33 2.04 -25.04 6.62
CA GLY A 33 1.62 -25.11 8.03
C GLY A 33 0.83 -23.90 8.55
N THR A 34 0.38 -22.99 7.67
CA THR A 34 -0.51 -21.89 8.07
C THR A 34 -1.88 -22.42 8.50
N THR A 35 -2.30 -22.08 9.72
CA THR A 35 -3.67 -22.35 10.17
C THR A 35 -4.65 -21.44 9.44
N THR A 36 -5.91 -21.86 9.32
CA THR A 36 -6.97 -21.07 8.67
C THR A 36 -7.11 -19.67 9.27
N GLU A 37 -6.94 -19.53 10.58
CA GLU A 37 -7.02 -18.25 11.28
C GLU A 37 -5.87 -17.32 10.88
N SER A 38 -4.62 -17.82 10.86
CA SER A 38 -3.46 -17.02 10.44
C SER A 38 -3.52 -16.62 8.97
N TYR A 39 -4.07 -17.49 8.11
CA TYR A 39 -4.35 -17.18 6.71
C TYR A 39 -5.32 -15.99 6.58
N ILE A 40 -6.49 -16.07 7.24
CA ILE A 40 -7.51 -15.02 7.18
C ILE A 40 -6.96 -13.70 7.72
N LEU A 41 -6.24 -13.73 8.85
CA LEU A 41 -5.66 -12.54 9.46
C LEU A 41 -4.62 -11.87 8.53
N SER A 42 -3.78 -12.67 7.87
CA SER A 42 -2.76 -12.15 6.95
C SER A 42 -3.38 -11.47 5.73
N ILE A 43 -4.44 -12.06 5.17
CA ILE A 43 -5.18 -11.45 4.05
C ILE A 43 -5.87 -10.16 4.47
N LEU A 44 -6.53 -10.14 5.62
CA LEU A 44 -7.18 -8.92 6.13
C LEU A 44 -6.16 -7.80 6.35
N LEU A 45 -4.99 -8.13 6.89
CA LEU A 45 -3.92 -7.16 7.08
C LEU A 45 -3.39 -6.63 5.73
N ALA A 46 -3.12 -7.52 4.77
CA ALA A 46 -2.71 -7.12 3.42
C ALA A 46 -3.76 -6.22 2.75
N PHE A 47 -5.05 -6.55 2.87
CA PHE A 47 -6.15 -5.75 2.35
C PHE A 47 -6.18 -4.34 2.93
N VAL A 48 -6.04 -4.19 4.26
CA VAL A 48 -6.00 -2.87 4.91
C VAL A 48 -4.81 -2.05 4.40
N LEU A 49 -3.64 -2.66 4.26
CA LEU A 49 -2.45 -1.99 3.74
C LEU A 49 -2.64 -1.56 2.27
N PHE A 50 -3.27 -2.38 1.43
CA PHE A 50 -3.63 -2.00 0.05
C PHE A 50 -4.62 -0.84 -0.01
N LEU A 51 -5.61 -0.80 0.89
CA LEU A 51 -6.52 0.33 1.00
C LEU A 51 -5.78 1.62 1.34
N ILE A 52 -4.91 1.58 2.36
CA ILE A 52 -4.09 2.75 2.76
C ILE A 52 -3.21 3.21 1.59
N ALA A 53 -2.55 2.27 0.91
CA ALA A 53 -1.71 2.59 -0.26
C ALA A 53 -2.52 3.28 -1.37
N THR A 54 -3.71 2.76 -1.68
CA THR A 54 -4.60 3.32 -2.70
C THR A 54 -5.07 4.73 -2.32
N MET A 55 -5.40 4.95 -1.04
CA MET A 55 -5.76 6.28 -0.55
C MET A 55 -4.60 7.28 -0.72
N LEU A 56 -3.37 6.89 -0.38
CA LEU A 56 -2.19 7.74 -0.54
C LEU A 56 -1.94 8.13 -2.00
N ILE A 57 -2.14 7.20 -2.95
CA ILE A 57 -2.08 7.51 -4.39
C ILE A 57 -3.18 8.50 -4.78
N ALA A 58 -4.42 8.28 -4.33
CA ALA A 58 -5.51 9.20 -4.65
C ALA A 58 -5.24 10.62 -4.14
N TYR A 59 -4.72 10.76 -2.91
CA TYR A 59 -4.31 12.06 -2.36
C TYR A 59 -3.14 12.68 -3.13
N SER A 60 -2.14 11.88 -3.51
CA SER A 60 -1.02 12.34 -4.35
C SER A 60 -1.51 12.91 -5.68
N ALA A 61 -2.42 12.20 -6.36
CA ALA A 61 -3.00 12.64 -7.63
C ALA A 61 -3.84 13.91 -7.50
N ILE A 62 -4.67 14.03 -6.46
CA ILE A 62 -5.44 15.25 -6.17
C ILE A 62 -4.52 16.44 -5.92
N ASN A 63 -3.43 16.25 -5.17
CA ASN A 63 -2.47 17.32 -4.90
C ASN A 63 -1.71 17.74 -6.16
N ALA A 64 -1.37 16.80 -7.04
CA ALA A 64 -0.73 17.11 -8.32
C ALA A 64 -1.63 17.99 -9.20
N ILE A 65 -2.92 17.64 -9.32
CA ILE A 65 -3.90 18.45 -10.06
C ILE A 65 -4.01 19.87 -9.48
N ARG A 66 -3.98 19.99 -8.14
CA ARG A 66 -4.05 21.29 -7.46
C ARG A 66 -2.80 22.15 -7.64
N GLU A 67 -1.63 21.57 -7.91
CA GLU A 67 -0.41 22.34 -8.19
C GLU A 67 -0.43 22.94 -9.61
N GLU A 68 -1.24 22.37 -10.51
CA GLU A 68 -1.38 22.84 -11.91
C GLU A 68 -2.42 23.95 -12.10
N ILE A 69 -3.28 24.23 -11.10
CA ILE A 69 -4.33 25.27 -11.11
C ILE A 69 -3.83 26.53 -10.38
#